data_AF-A0A3B1ABK9-F1
#
_entry.id   AF-A0A3B1ABK9-F1
#
_cell.length_a   1.000
_cell.length_b   1.000
_cell.length_c   1.000
_cell.angle_alpha   90.00
_cell.angle_beta   90.00
_cell.angle_gamma   90.00
#
_symmetry.space_group_name_H-M   'P 1'
#
loop_
_entity.id
_entity.type
_entity.pdbx_description
1 polymer ?
#
loop_
_entity_poly.entity_id
_entity_poly.type
_entity_poly.pdbx_seq_one_letter_code
_entity_poly.pdbx_strand_id
1 'polypeptide(L)'
;MKIEVLNTVKAPYFLLILLSFLFSQIGFSAELKSGKQVYDTVCLGCHGTGVLSSPKFGSKADWKKVEAKGFKVLQKNAINGYKNMPAKGGNAGLKNEEIKRAIAYILSKSGFKKYATQAGKSTVKKKTKKSKKLKVTTKSKSYKNINRFNRLMKPASEWNPPPMSDGIHDASNPGTEMLQTPKSAFESLPKSKSGNRVDWVKSLSKGDIAPRNDRLDPNVQPVIMDLNIVREVKGSMPNVVYPHKQHTQWLDCSNCHPAIFIPQKGANQISMAAILLGQKCGVCHGKVAFPVSECRRCHSQKKSSKTAKK
;
A
#
# COMPACT_ATOMS: atom_id res chain seq x y z
N MET A 1 -83.30 -7.98 16.97
CA MET A 1 -82.63 -7.63 15.71
C MET A 1 -81.72 -8.79 15.35
N LYS A 2 -82.16 -9.65 14.42
CA LYS A 2 -81.42 -10.82 13.92
C LYS A 2 -80.33 -10.32 12.97
N ILE A 3 -79.08 -10.76 13.14
CA ILE A 3 -78.11 -10.79 12.04
C ILE A 3 -77.46 -12.16 12.07
N GLU A 4 -77.66 -12.85 10.96
CA GLU A 4 -77.32 -14.23 10.69
C GLU A 4 -75.83 -14.43 10.43
N VAL A 5 -75.42 -15.65 10.73
CA VAL A 5 -74.14 -16.28 10.45
C VAL A 5 -74.00 -16.54 8.95
N LEU A 6 -72.86 -16.18 8.35
CA LEU A 6 -72.40 -16.80 7.11
C LEU A 6 -70.94 -17.27 7.25
N ASN A 7 -70.83 -18.59 7.33
CA ASN A 7 -69.64 -19.41 7.14
C ASN A 7 -69.36 -19.53 5.64
N THR A 8 -68.16 -19.18 5.17
CA THR A 8 -67.67 -19.69 3.87
C THR A 8 -66.14 -19.73 3.76
N VAL A 9 -65.65 -20.98 3.75
CA VAL A 9 -64.57 -21.58 2.93
C VAL A 9 -63.12 -21.06 2.93
N LYS A 10 -62.26 -21.92 3.50
CA LYS A 10 -61.07 -22.58 2.91
C LYS A 10 -59.97 -21.72 2.27
N ALA A 11 -58.80 -21.77 2.91
CA ALA A 11 -57.46 -21.59 2.30
C ALA A 11 -57.24 -22.63 1.15
N PRO A 12 -56.30 -22.41 0.20
CA PRO A 12 -54.87 -22.37 0.53
C PRO A 12 -54.06 -21.29 -0.20
N TYR A 13 -53.25 -20.59 0.61
CA TYR A 13 -51.99 -20.00 0.23
C TYR A 13 -51.02 -21.09 -0.26
N PHE A 14 -50.97 -21.42 -1.56
CA PHE A 14 -49.90 -22.27 -2.08
C PHE A 14 -49.73 -22.21 -3.61
N LEU A 15 -49.78 -21.04 -4.26
CA LEU A 15 -49.39 -20.98 -5.69
C LEU A 15 -49.03 -19.57 -6.23
N LEU A 16 -48.28 -18.74 -5.49
CA LEU A 16 -47.73 -17.48 -6.01
C LEU A 16 -46.28 -17.22 -5.53
N ILE A 17 -45.42 -18.24 -5.61
CA ILE A 17 -43.94 -18.11 -5.42
C ILE A 17 -43.22 -18.72 -6.65
N LEU A 18 -43.66 -18.41 -7.87
CA LEU A 18 -43.03 -18.97 -9.08
C LEU A 18 -42.99 -18.07 -10.31
N LEU A 19 -43.09 -16.74 -10.16
CA LEU A 19 -42.96 -15.82 -11.30
C LEU A 19 -42.37 -14.43 -10.96
N SER A 20 -41.25 -14.41 -10.24
CA SER A 20 -40.38 -13.20 -10.17
C SER A 20 -38.90 -13.50 -9.92
N PHE A 21 -38.46 -14.76 -10.11
CA PHE A 21 -37.06 -15.17 -10.04
C PHE A 21 -36.38 -15.18 -11.42
N LEU A 22 -36.65 -14.17 -12.26
CA LEU A 22 -36.02 -14.01 -13.58
C LEU A 22 -35.50 -12.59 -13.85
N PHE A 23 -35.09 -11.86 -12.82
CA PHE A 23 -34.31 -10.63 -13.01
C PHE A 23 -32.81 -10.93 -12.88
N SER A 24 -32.22 -11.28 -14.03
CA SER A 24 -30.83 -10.97 -14.40
C SER A 24 -29.75 -11.30 -13.37
N GLN A 25 -29.25 -12.54 -13.41
CA GLN A 25 -27.84 -12.77 -13.11
C GLN A 25 -26.97 -12.11 -14.19
N ILE A 26 -26.71 -10.81 -14.04
CA ILE A 26 -25.57 -10.19 -14.73
C ILE A 26 -24.33 -10.70 -14.02
N GLY A 27 -23.76 -11.78 -14.54
CA GLY A 27 -22.43 -12.24 -14.15
C GLY A 27 -21.43 -11.12 -14.37
N PHE A 28 -20.96 -10.50 -13.29
CA PHE A 28 -19.82 -9.60 -13.31
C PHE A 28 -18.59 -10.44 -13.69
N SER A 29 -18.29 -10.51 -14.99
CA SER A 29 -17.03 -11.10 -15.46
C SER A 29 -15.90 -10.25 -14.92
N ALA A 30 -15.15 -10.77 -13.94
CA ALA A 30 -13.96 -10.12 -13.40
C ALA A 30 -12.98 -9.82 -14.55
N GLU A 31 -12.91 -8.54 -14.92
CA GLU A 31 -12.13 -8.05 -16.06
C GLU A 31 -10.65 -8.34 -15.85
N LEU A 32 -10.04 -9.07 -16.80
CA LEU A 32 -8.62 -9.44 -16.74
C LEU A 32 -7.75 -8.18 -16.80
N LYS A 33 -6.80 -8.06 -15.87
CA LYS A 33 -5.86 -6.92 -15.83
C LYS A 33 -5.04 -6.83 -17.13
N SER A 34 -4.67 -5.60 -17.51
CA SER A 34 -3.74 -5.36 -18.61
C SER A 34 -2.30 -5.70 -18.22
N GLY A 35 -1.44 -5.96 -19.22
CA GLY A 35 -0.04 -6.30 -18.96
C GLY A 35 0.74 -5.21 -18.23
N LYS A 36 0.41 -3.93 -18.51
CA LYS A 36 0.99 -2.79 -17.80
C LYS A 36 0.56 -2.77 -16.33
N GLN A 37 -0.72 -2.99 -16.02
CA GLN A 37 -1.20 -2.98 -14.64
C GLN A 37 -0.56 -4.10 -13.82
N VAL A 38 -0.43 -5.30 -14.39
CA VAL A 38 0.26 -6.42 -13.73
C VAL A 38 1.74 -6.11 -13.54
N TYR A 39 2.39 -5.53 -14.55
CA TYR A 39 3.78 -5.11 -14.45
C TYR A 39 3.98 -4.09 -13.32
N ASP A 40 3.20 -3.01 -13.30
CA ASP A 40 3.32 -1.93 -12.32
C ASP A 40 3.11 -2.42 -10.89
N THR A 41 2.20 -3.38 -10.69
CA THR A 41 1.81 -3.86 -9.35
C THR A 41 2.65 -5.02 -8.83
N VAL A 42 3.18 -5.88 -9.71
CA VAL A 42 3.83 -7.14 -9.30
C VAL A 42 5.26 -7.24 -9.83
N CYS A 43 5.48 -6.95 -11.11
CA CYS A 43 6.76 -7.25 -11.76
C CYS A 43 7.83 -6.17 -11.59
N LEU A 44 7.41 -4.90 -11.47
CA LEU A 44 8.27 -3.72 -11.40
C LEU A 44 9.29 -3.80 -10.26
N GLY A 45 8.92 -4.38 -9.12
CA GLY A 45 9.78 -4.44 -7.93
C GLY A 45 11.13 -5.12 -8.17
N CYS A 46 11.19 -6.11 -9.07
CA CYS A 46 12.44 -6.77 -9.43
C CYS A 46 12.94 -6.38 -10.82
N HIS A 47 12.05 -6.32 -11.81
CA HIS A 47 12.42 -6.03 -13.19
C HIS A 47 12.64 -4.54 -13.48
N GLY A 48 12.24 -3.61 -12.61
CA GLY A 48 12.46 -2.18 -12.83
C GLY A 48 13.94 -1.79 -12.81
N THR A 49 14.67 -2.27 -11.79
CA THR A 49 16.11 -1.95 -11.60
C THR A 49 17.02 -3.17 -11.73
N GLY A 50 16.47 -4.37 -11.88
CA GLY A 50 17.23 -5.62 -12.06
C GLY A 50 17.69 -6.26 -10.76
N VAL A 51 16.85 -6.22 -9.73
CA VAL A 51 17.11 -6.83 -8.41
C VAL A 51 17.38 -8.33 -8.56
N LEU A 52 18.31 -8.90 -7.80
CA LEU A 52 18.72 -10.32 -7.89
C LEU A 52 19.14 -10.76 -9.31
N SER A 53 19.77 -9.84 -10.05
CA SER A 53 20.16 -10.05 -11.46
C SER A 53 18.96 -10.31 -12.38
N SER A 54 17.79 -9.77 -12.04
CA SER A 54 16.61 -9.81 -12.92
C SER A 54 16.86 -9.00 -14.20
N PRO A 55 16.37 -9.44 -15.36
CA PRO A 55 16.45 -8.65 -16.59
C PRO A 55 15.71 -7.31 -16.44
N LYS A 56 16.37 -6.19 -16.74
CA LYS A 56 15.81 -4.84 -16.53
C LYS A 56 14.79 -4.49 -17.61
N PHE A 57 13.66 -3.94 -17.19
CA PHE A 57 12.64 -3.41 -18.07
C PHE A 57 13.21 -2.27 -18.92
N GLY A 58 12.96 -2.32 -20.23
CA GLY A 58 13.53 -1.35 -21.18
C GLY A 58 14.93 -1.70 -21.69
N SER A 59 15.62 -2.69 -21.08
CA SER A 59 16.97 -3.08 -21.50
C SER A 59 16.94 -4.19 -22.56
N LYS A 60 17.11 -3.82 -23.83
CA LYS A 60 17.20 -4.82 -24.92
C LYS A 60 18.36 -5.79 -24.72
N ALA A 61 19.47 -5.33 -24.12
CA ALA A 61 20.64 -6.15 -23.84
C ALA A 61 20.32 -7.28 -22.84
N ASP A 62 19.63 -6.97 -21.74
CA ASP A 62 19.28 -7.96 -20.72
C ASP A 62 18.25 -8.97 -21.22
N TRP A 63 17.33 -8.51 -22.09
CA TRP A 63 16.25 -9.35 -22.61
C TRP A 63 16.63 -10.17 -23.85
N LYS A 64 17.76 -9.91 -24.52
CA LYS A 64 18.18 -10.64 -25.75
C LYS A 64 18.30 -12.14 -25.53
N LYS A 65 19.01 -12.58 -24.48
CA LYS A 65 19.18 -14.02 -24.17
C LYS A 65 17.90 -14.65 -23.62
N VAL A 66 17.02 -13.84 -23.02
CA VAL A 66 15.77 -14.30 -22.40
C VAL A 66 14.72 -14.54 -23.48
N GLU A 67 14.56 -13.59 -24.40
CA GLU A 67 13.60 -13.67 -25.50
C GLU A 67 13.92 -14.83 -26.46
N ALA A 68 15.21 -15.12 -26.69
CA ALA A 68 15.65 -16.25 -27.49
C ALA A 68 15.16 -17.62 -26.99
N LYS A 69 14.76 -17.74 -25.71
CA LYS A 69 14.16 -18.98 -25.17
C LYS A 69 12.72 -19.21 -25.63
N GLY A 70 12.08 -18.20 -26.22
CA GLY A 70 10.73 -18.28 -26.74
C GLY A 70 9.65 -17.95 -25.71
N PHE A 71 8.56 -17.35 -26.18
CA PHE A 71 7.50 -16.79 -25.34
C PHE A 71 6.78 -17.84 -24.47
N LYS A 72 6.52 -19.04 -25.00
CA LYS A 72 5.88 -20.14 -24.23
C LYS A 72 6.73 -20.57 -23.03
N VAL A 73 8.05 -20.63 -23.19
CA VAL A 73 8.97 -21.00 -22.11
C VAL A 73 8.99 -19.90 -21.04
N LEU A 74 9.01 -18.63 -21.45
CA LEU A 74 8.92 -17.51 -20.52
C LEU A 74 7.60 -17.52 -19.74
N GLN A 75 6.49 -17.83 -20.39
CA GLN A 75 5.19 -17.96 -19.73
C GLN A 75 5.20 -19.09 -18.69
N LYS A 76 5.70 -20.27 -19.04
CA LYS A 76 5.81 -21.41 -18.11
C LYS A 76 6.69 -21.06 -16.91
N ASN A 77 7.85 -20.47 -17.15
CA ASN A 77 8.78 -20.03 -16.10
C ASN A 77 8.17 -18.95 -15.19
N ALA A 78 7.40 -18.00 -15.75
CA ALA A 78 6.74 -16.98 -14.95
C ALA A 78 5.59 -17.53 -14.11
N ILE A 79 4.85 -18.53 -14.61
CA ILE A 79 3.74 -19.15 -13.88
C ILE A 79 4.28 -20.05 -12.76
N ASN A 80 5.27 -20.89 -13.06
CA ASN A 80 5.79 -21.90 -12.12
C ASN A 80 6.94 -21.40 -11.24
N GLY A 81 7.54 -20.25 -11.58
CA GLY A 81 8.77 -19.77 -10.98
C GLY A 81 10.01 -20.28 -11.73
N TYR A 82 11.10 -19.54 -11.64
CA TYR A 82 12.37 -19.89 -12.27
C TYR A 82 13.56 -19.26 -11.54
N LYS A 83 14.44 -20.10 -10.98
CA LYS A 83 15.56 -19.65 -10.14
C LYS A 83 15.05 -18.76 -9.00
N ASN A 84 15.58 -17.53 -8.89
CA ASN A 84 15.18 -16.54 -7.88
C ASN A 84 13.84 -15.85 -8.20
N MET A 85 13.22 -16.13 -9.35
CA MET A 85 11.91 -15.57 -9.71
C MET A 85 10.79 -16.44 -9.11
N PRO A 86 9.94 -15.91 -8.22
CA PRO A 86 8.85 -16.67 -7.61
C PRO A 86 7.74 -17.00 -8.62
N ALA A 87 7.00 -18.08 -8.35
CA ALA A 87 5.81 -18.47 -9.11
C ALA A 87 4.80 -17.33 -9.19
N LYS A 88 4.28 -17.07 -10.39
CA LYS A 88 3.39 -15.95 -10.71
C LYS A 88 3.89 -14.57 -10.24
N GLY A 89 5.21 -14.38 -10.15
CA GLY A 89 5.80 -13.14 -9.63
C GLY A 89 5.51 -12.90 -8.15
N GLY A 90 5.17 -13.95 -7.39
CA GLY A 90 4.85 -13.86 -5.96
C GLY A 90 3.38 -13.53 -5.67
N ASN A 91 2.52 -13.43 -6.70
CA ASN A 91 1.10 -13.18 -6.54
C ASN A 91 0.27 -14.36 -7.07
N ALA A 92 -0.16 -15.24 -6.17
CA ALA A 92 -0.95 -16.44 -6.49
C ALA A 92 -2.29 -16.11 -7.17
N GLY A 93 -2.84 -14.91 -6.91
CA GLY A 93 -4.12 -14.44 -7.43
C GLY A 93 -4.10 -13.98 -8.89
N LEU A 94 -2.94 -13.93 -9.54
CA LEU A 94 -2.86 -13.63 -10.96
C LEU A 94 -3.34 -14.82 -11.81
N LYS A 95 -4.18 -14.53 -12.80
CA LYS A 95 -4.59 -15.51 -13.82
C LYS A 95 -3.47 -15.68 -14.85
N ASN A 96 -3.36 -16.86 -15.45
CA ASN A 96 -2.30 -17.17 -16.42
C ASN A 96 -2.30 -16.22 -17.63
N GLU A 97 -3.48 -15.73 -18.04
CA GLU A 97 -3.62 -14.72 -19.10
C GLU A 97 -3.11 -13.33 -18.68
N GLU A 98 -3.21 -12.96 -17.42
CA GLU A 98 -2.66 -11.69 -16.91
C GLU A 98 -1.13 -11.71 -16.91
N ILE A 99 -0.55 -12.87 -16.56
CA ILE A 99 0.90 -13.11 -16.62
C ILE A 99 1.40 -13.04 -18.07
N LYS A 100 0.67 -13.68 -19.00
CA LYS A 100 0.97 -13.62 -20.43
C LYS A 100 1.01 -12.18 -20.94
N ARG A 101 0.01 -11.37 -20.59
CA ARG A 101 -0.05 -9.94 -20.95
C ARG A 101 1.12 -9.15 -20.34
N ALA A 102 1.50 -9.45 -19.11
CA ALA A 102 2.63 -8.81 -18.44
C ALA A 102 3.96 -9.10 -19.15
N ILE A 103 4.22 -10.36 -19.52
CA ILE A 103 5.43 -10.76 -20.27
C ILE A 103 5.47 -10.02 -21.62
N ALA A 104 4.35 -9.99 -22.33
CA ALA A 104 4.24 -9.28 -23.60
C ALA A 104 4.51 -7.77 -23.44
N TYR A 105 3.98 -7.15 -22.38
CA TYR A 105 4.26 -5.76 -22.06
C TYR A 105 5.75 -5.50 -21.81
N ILE A 106 6.41 -6.31 -20.98
CA ILE A 106 7.83 -6.19 -20.66
C ILE A 106 8.70 -6.34 -21.89
N LEU A 107 8.49 -7.38 -22.70
CA LEU A 107 9.25 -7.62 -23.93
C LEU A 107 9.05 -6.49 -24.94
N SER A 108 7.81 -6.03 -25.13
CA SER A 108 7.51 -4.94 -26.06
C SER A 108 8.23 -3.64 -25.68
N LYS A 109 8.27 -3.32 -24.38
CA LYS A 109 8.95 -2.14 -23.85
C LYS A 109 10.46 -2.29 -23.75
N SER A 110 10.96 -3.52 -23.79
CA SER A 110 12.40 -3.84 -23.81
C SER A 110 12.96 -4.00 -25.24
N GLY A 111 12.23 -3.52 -26.25
CA GLY A 111 12.72 -3.44 -27.64
C GLY A 111 12.23 -4.54 -28.58
N PHE A 112 11.37 -5.45 -28.13
CA PHE A 112 10.80 -6.53 -28.96
C PHE A 112 9.35 -6.21 -29.36
N LYS A 113 9.19 -5.28 -30.31
CA LYS A 113 7.89 -4.72 -30.72
C LYS A 113 6.84 -5.77 -31.14
N LYS A 114 7.27 -6.95 -31.61
CA LYS A 114 6.39 -8.07 -32.01
C LYS A 114 5.42 -8.54 -30.92
N TYR A 115 5.71 -8.25 -29.64
CA TYR A 115 4.85 -8.61 -28.51
C TYR A 115 3.81 -7.55 -28.13
N ALA A 116 3.81 -6.37 -28.77
CA ALA A 116 2.91 -5.28 -28.41
C ALA A 116 1.42 -5.63 -28.57
N THR A 117 1.07 -6.50 -29.52
CA THR A 117 -0.31 -6.95 -29.76
C THR A 117 -0.83 -7.91 -28.70
N GLN A 118 0.07 -8.54 -27.92
CA GLN A 118 -0.25 -9.55 -26.90
C GLN A 118 -0.36 -8.95 -25.48
N ALA A 119 -0.05 -7.66 -25.30
CA ALA A 119 -0.04 -6.99 -24.00
C ALA A 119 -1.43 -6.66 -23.43
N GLY A 120 -2.50 -6.84 -24.22
CA GLY A 120 -3.89 -6.50 -23.87
C GLY A 120 -4.11 -5.00 -23.71
N LYS A 121 -5.09 -4.44 -24.43
CA LYS A 121 -5.51 -3.05 -24.19
C LYS A 121 -6.32 -3.02 -22.88
N SER A 122 -6.06 -2.03 -22.02
CA SER A 122 -6.93 -1.75 -20.88
C SER A 122 -8.27 -1.25 -21.42
N THR A 123 -9.37 -1.93 -21.09
CA THR A 123 -10.75 -1.55 -21.42
C THR A 123 -11.36 -0.54 -20.43
N VAL A 124 -10.51 0.17 -19.67
CA VAL A 124 -10.95 1.32 -18.89
C VAL A 124 -11.17 2.51 -19.83
N LYS A 125 -12.44 2.69 -20.25
CA LYS A 125 -12.93 3.93 -20.87
C LYS A 125 -12.58 5.10 -19.95
N LYS A 126 -11.55 5.87 -20.30
CA LYS A 126 -11.25 7.18 -19.72
C LYS A 126 -12.45 8.09 -20.05
N LYS A 127 -13.38 8.27 -19.12
CA LYS A 127 -14.43 9.30 -19.23
C LYS A 127 -13.77 10.67 -19.12
N THR A 128 -13.23 11.17 -20.22
CA THR A 128 -12.83 12.56 -20.39
C THR A 128 -14.10 13.39 -20.54
N LYS A 129 -14.67 13.89 -19.43
CA LYS A 129 -15.65 14.98 -19.50
C LYS A 129 -14.88 16.23 -19.95
N LYS A 130 -15.18 16.69 -21.16
CA LYS A 130 -14.70 17.93 -21.77
C LYS A 130 -15.26 19.08 -20.92
N SER A 131 -14.48 19.58 -19.96
CA SER A 131 -14.88 20.73 -19.14
C SER A 131 -14.95 21.96 -20.03
N LYS A 132 -16.14 22.57 -20.13
CA LYS A 132 -16.34 23.89 -20.72
C LYS A 132 -15.43 24.87 -19.97
N LYS A 133 -14.63 25.60 -20.73
CA LYS A 133 -13.70 26.63 -20.24
C LYS A 133 -14.51 27.77 -19.60
N LEU A 134 -14.75 27.72 -18.30
CA LEU A 134 -15.14 28.91 -17.55
C LEU A 134 -13.89 29.79 -17.37
N LYS A 135 -13.95 31.02 -17.90
CA LYS A 135 -13.00 32.09 -17.61
C LYS A 135 -13.12 32.45 -16.14
N VAL A 136 -12.21 31.95 -15.30
CA VAL A 136 -12.01 32.47 -13.95
C VAL A 136 -10.91 33.52 -14.02
N THR A 137 -11.31 34.78 -13.95
CA THR A 137 -10.43 35.93 -13.74
C THR A 137 -9.97 35.94 -12.29
N THR A 138 -8.89 35.23 -11.99
CA THR A 138 -8.17 35.42 -10.72
C THR A 138 -6.96 36.31 -10.98
N LYS A 139 -6.97 37.49 -10.39
CA LYS A 139 -5.80 38.36 -10.25
C LYS A 139 -4.72 37.56 -9.49
N SER A 140 -3.74 37.06 -10.23
CA SER A 140 -2.53 36.43 -9.68
C SER A 140 -1.71 37.51 -8.98
N LYS A 141 -1.70 37.51 -7.63
CA LYS A 141 -0.63 38.17 -6.88
C LYS A 141 0.65 37.37 -7.12
N SER A 142 1.52 37.94 -7.93
CA SER A 142 2.85 37.42 -8.25
C SER A 142 3.74 37.47 -7.00
N TYR A 143 3.91 36.33 -6.33
CA TYR A 143 4.98 36.17 -5.35
C TYR A 143 6.26 35.78 -6.09
N LYS A 144 7.12 36.78 -6.32
CA LYS A 144 8.48 36.62 -6.83
C LYS A 144 9.28 35.67 -5.91
N ASN A 145 9.97 34.72 -6.54
CA ASN A 145 10.97 33.81 -5.98
C ASN A 145 10.53 32.96 -4.77
N ILE A 146 9.88 31.83 -5.07
CA ILE A 146 9.86 30.69 -4.13
C ILE A 146 10.64 29.56 -4.77
N ASN A 147 11.69 29.10 -4.08
CA ASN A 147 12.52 27.94 -4.43
C ASN A 147 11.64 26.81 -4.99
N ARG A 148 11.91 26.41 -6.25
CA ARG A 148 11.12 25.37 -6.95
C ARG A 148 11.12 24.01 -6.22
N PHE A 149 12.04 23.82 -5.28
CA PHE A 149 12.11 22.66 -4.38
C PHE A 149 11.05 22.66 -3.27
N ASN A 150 10.64 23.84 -2.78
CA ASN A 150 9.63 23.95 -1.70
C ASN A 150 8.19 23.80 -2.20
N ARG A 151 7.94 23.82 -3.51
CA ARG A 151 6.58 23.68 -4.07
C ARG A 151 5.94 22.32 -3.79
N LEU A 152 6.74 21.27 -3.60
CA LEU A 152 6.25 19.92 -3.30
C LEU A 152 6.07 19.68 -1.80
N MET A 153 6.58 20.57 -0.94
CA MET A 153 6.40 20.48 0.50
C MET A 153 5.19 21.34 0.90
N LYS A 154 4.19 20.72 1.51
CA LYS A 154 3.08 21.48 2.10
C LYS A 154 3.65 22.47 3.11
N PRO A 155 3.27 23.77 3.06
CA PRO A 155 3.74 24.75 4.03
C PRO A 155 3.36 24.30 5.45
N ALA A 156 4.16 24.69 6.44
CA ALA A 156 3.96 24.26 7.83
C ALA A 156 2.55 24.64 8.37
N SER A 157 1.95 25.70 7.83
CA SER A 157 0.57 26.11 8.13
C SER A 157 -0.50 25.12 7.66
N GLU A 158 -0.21 24.32 6.64
CA GLU A 158 -1.12 23.31 6.06
C GLU A 158 -0.94 21.91 6.67
N TRP A 159 -0.06 21.76 7.66
CA TRP A 159 0.09 20.49 8.36
C TRP A 159 -1.09 20.27 9.29
N ASN A 160 -1.59 19.04 9.37
CA ASN A 160 -2.80 18.70 10.12
C ASN A 160 -4.00 19.58 9.70
N PRO A 161 -4.41 19.53 8.41
CA PRO A 161 -5.56 20.30 7.94
C PRO A 161 -6.82 19.89 8.71
N PRO A 162 -7.80 20.81 8.87
CA PRO A 162 -9.09 20.47 9.45
C PRO A 162 -9.83 19.45 8.56
N PRO A 163 -10.79 18.68 9.11
CA PRO A 163 -11.53 17.66 8.37
C PRO A 163 -12.16 18.16 7.06
N MET A 164 -12.58 19.42 7.00
CA MET A 164 -13.14 20.04 5.79
C MET A 164 -12.15 20.18 4.62
N SER A 165 -10.84 20.12 4.87
CA SER A 165 -9.80 20.34 3.84
C SER A 165 -8.68 19.30 3.85
N ASP A 166 -8.86 18.20 4.58
CA ASP A 166 -7.87 17.13 4.67
C ASP A 166 -7.84 16.18 3.46
N GLY A 167 -8.91 16.19 2.65
CA GLY A 167 -9.07 15.32 1.49
C GLY A 167 -9.38 13.86 1.84
N ILE A 168 -9.75 13.59 3.10
CA ILE A 168 -10.15 12.29 3.63
C ILE A 168 -11.64 12.31 3.95
N HIS A 169 -12.13 13.39 4.58
CA HIS A 169 -13.54 13.52 4.95
C HIS A 169 -14.36 14.21 3.84
N ASP A 170 -15.67 13.91 3.80
CA ASP A 170 -16.60 14.57 2.90
C ASP A 170 -16.90 15.99 3.39
N ALA A 171 -16.32 16.99 2.73
CA ALA A 171 -16.51 18.40 3.05
C ALA A 171 -17.94 18.90 2.84
N SER A 172 -18.79 18.17 2.11
CA SER A 172 -20.20 18.53 1.93
C SER A 172 -21.12 18.01 3.04
N ASN A 173 -20.61 17.11 3.89
CA ASN A 173 -21.37 16.58 5.01
C ASN A 173 -21.40 17.59 6.17
N PRO A 174 -22.60 18.01 6.64
CA PRO A 174 -22.72 18.95 7.76
C PRO A 174 -22.01 18.49 9.05
N GLY A 175 -21.90 17.16 9.26
CA GLY A 175 -21.21 16.60 10.42
C GLY A 175 -19.69 16.78 10.40
N THR A 176 -19.09 17.09 9.25
CA THR A 176 -17.63 17.22 9.12
C THR A 176 -17.10 18.46 9.84
N GLU A 177 -17.88 19.54 9.94
CA GLU A 177 -17.49 20.74 10.68
C GLU A 177 -17.47 20.53 12.20
N MET A 178 -18.23 19.55 12.69
CA MET A 178 -18.32 19.22 14.12
C MET A 178 -17.13 18.39 14.61
N LEU A 179 -16.33 17.83 13.70
CA LEU A 179 -15.20 16.98 14.05
C LEU A 179 -14.05 17.81 14.63
N GLN A 180 -13.46 17.32 15.72
CA GLN A 180 -12.29 17.94 16.32
C GLN A 180 -11.13 17.99 15.31
N THR A 181 -10.52 19.17 15.15
CA THR A 181 -9.37 19.31 14.24
C THR A 181 -8.14 18.60 14.81
N PRO A 182 -7.27 18.01 13.96
CA PRO A 182 -6.08 17.35 14.47
C PRO A 182 -5.09 18.33 15.14
N LYS A 183 -5.07 19.61 14.74
CA LYS A 183 -4.23 20.64 15.40
C LYS A 183 -4.62 20.82 16.87
N SER A 184 -5.90 20.95 17.17
CA SER A 184 -6.37 21.10 18.55
C SER A 184 -6.18 19.81 19.34
N ALA A 185 -6.45 18.65 18.73
CA ALA A 185 -6.23 17.35 19.38
C ALA A 185 -4.76 17.12 19.77
N PHE A 186 -3.81 17.61 18.97
CA PHE A 186 -2.37 17.38 19.19
C PHE A 186 -1.66 18.52 19.94
N GLU A 187 -2.39 19.54 20.40
CA GLU A 187 -1.80 20.75 20.97
C GLU A 187 -0.93 20.45 22.20
N SER A 188 -1.47 19.67 23.14
CA SER A 188 -0.82 19.26 24.39
C SER A 188 0.25 18.18 24.22
N LEU A 189 0.27 17.48 23.08
CA LEU A 189 1.17 16.35 22.88
C LEU A 189 2.61 16.79 22.59
N PRO A 190 3.62 16.02 23.06
CA PRO A 190 5.02 16.22 22.74
C PRO A 190 5.28 16.39 21.23
N LYS A 191 6.07 17.41 20.87
CA LYS A 191 6.33 17.74 19.46
C LYS A 191 7.49 16.94 18.87
N SER A 192 7.37 16.62 17.59
CA SER A 192 8.41 16.01 16.75
C SER A 192 8.78 16.89 15.55
N LYS A 193 9.97 16.69 14.99
CA LYS A 193 10.42 17.39 13.77
C LYS A 193 9.84 16.80 12.48
N SER A 194 9.23 15.63 12.57
CA SER A 194 8.80 14.82 11.43
C SER A 194 7.32 14.43 11.50
N GLY A 195 6.78 13.97 10.39
CA GLY A 195 5.40 13.50 10.27
C GLY A 195 4.37 14.59 10.61
N ASN A 196 3.38 14.26 11.42
CA ASN A 196 2.33 15.16 11.91
C ASN A 196 2.77 16.08 13.07
N ARG A 197 4.09 16.19 13.33
CA ARG A 197 4.70 16.94 14.45
C ARG A 197 4.38 16.40 15.84
N VAL A 198 3.91 15.16 15.96
CA VAL A 198 3.69 14.51 17.26
C VAL A 198 4.76 13.45 17.49
N ASP A 199 5.34 13.42 18.68
CA ASP A 199 6.19 12.32 19.13
C ASP A 199 5.33 11.29 19.87
N TRP A 200 4.72 10.39 19.10
CA TRP A 200 3.80 9.36 19.60
C TRP A 200 4.41 8.43 20.64
N VAL A 201 5.71 8.09 20.50
CA VAL A 201 6.40 7.23 21.46
C VAL A 201 6.53 7.96 22.79
N LYS A 202 6.87 9.26 22.76
CA LYS A 202 6.95 10.07 23.97
C LYS A 202 5.59 10.26 24.61
N SER A 203 4.54 10.54 23.83
CA SER A 203 3.17 10.64 24.32
C SER A 203 2.72 9.38 25.06
N LEU A 204 2.96 8.19 24.49
CA LEU A 204 2.67 6.91 25.14
C LEU A 204 3.46 6.73 26.43
N SER A 205 4.77 6.99 26.39
CA SER A 205 5.64 6.79 27.56
C SER A 205 5.28 7.68 28.75
N LYS A 206 4.69 8.85 28.49
CA LYS A 206 4.23 9.79 29.51
C LYS A 206 2.81 9.50 30.02
N GLY A 207 2.05 8.66 29.31
CA GLY A 207 0.64 8.46 29.58
C GLY A 207 -0.27 9.57 29.05
N ASP A 208 0.23 10.43 28.14
CA ASP A 208 -0.57 11.51 27.53
C ASP A 208 -1.70 10.94 26.64
N ILE A 209 -1.58 9.67 26.23
CA ILE A 209 -2.58 8.93 25.48
C ILE A 209 -2.75 7.52 26.04
N ALA A 210 -3.98 7.01 26.02
CA ALA A 210 -4.35 5.67 26.47
C ALA A 210 -5.01 4.89 25.31
N PRO A 211 -4.22 4.26 24.42
CA PRO A 211 -4.79 3.47 23.34
C PRO A 211 -5.51 2.24 23.89
N ARG A 212 -6.60 1.86 23.23
CA ARG A 212 -7.29 0.59 23.52
C ARG A 212 -6.48 -0.57 22.92
N ASN A 213 -6.40 -1.67 23.67
CA ASN A 213 -5.67 -2.87 23.23
C ASN A 213 -6.52 -3.80 22.36
N ASP A 214 -7.82 -3.84 22.64
CA ASP A 214 -8.81 -4.57 21.84
C ASP A 214 -9.99 -3.68 21.48
N ARG A 215 -10.68 -4.03 20.39
CA ARG A 215 -11.84 -3.28 19.90
C ARG A 215 -13.10 -3.55 20.72
N LEU A 216 -13.26 -4.78 21.21
CA LEU A 216 -14.47 -5.31 21.83
C LEU A 216 -14.32 -5.44 23.34
N ASP A 217 -13.17 -5.92 23.84
CA ASP A 217 -12.94 -6.13 25.25
C ASP A 217 -11.99 -5.06 25.84
N PRO A 218 -12.48 -4.18 26.74
CA PRO A 218 -11.65 -3.15 27.35
C PRO A 218 -10.60 -3.69 28.33
N ASN A 219 -10.70 -4.94 28.78
CA ASN A 219 -9.85 -5.50 29.83
C ASN A 219 -8.65 -6.28 29.29
N VAL A 220 -8.55 -6.47 27.97
CA VAL A 220 -7.42 -7.16 27.34
C VAL A 220 -6.14 -6.38 27.60
N GLN A 221 -5.16 -7.07 28.18
CA GLN A 221 -3.85 -6.51 28.44
C GLN A 221 -2.96 -6.59 27.19
N PRO A 222 -2.12 -5.58 26.94
CA PRO A 222 -1.25 -5.59 25.78
C PRO A 222 -0.11 -6.56 25.99
N VAL A 223 0.20 -7.35 24.95
CA VAL A 223 1.42 -8.17 24.93
C VAL A 223 2.59 -7.29 24.51
N ILE A 224 3.31 -6.76 25.49
CA ILE A 224 4.48 -5.90 25.24
C ILE A 224 5.74 -6.74 25.27
N MET A 225 6.50 -6.73 24.18
CA MET A 225 7.77 -7.45 24.08
C MET A 225 8.95 -6.48 24.18
N ASP A 226 9.72 -6.55 25.27
CA ASP A 226 10.90 -5.70 25.45
C ASP A 226 12.17 -6.36 24.90
N LEU A 227 12.24 -6.45 23.56
CA LEU A 227 13.38 -7.03 22.84
C LEU A 227 13.84 -6.13 21.71
N ASN A 228 15.15 -5.89 21.66
CA ASN A 228 15.78 -5.22 20.54
C ASN A 228 16.37 -6.23 19.56
N ILE A 229 15.94 -6.14 18.30
CA ILE A 229 16.56 -6.85 17.18
C ILE A 229 17.59 -5.91 16.55
N VAL A 230 18.84 -6.33 16.58
CA VAL A 230 19.93 -5.64 15.92
C VAL A 230 20.14 -6.23 14.52
N ARG A 231 20.12 -5.38 13.51
CA ARG A 231 20.53 -5.72 12.15
C ARG A 231 21.86 -5.09 11.84
N GLU A 232 22.85 -5.95 11.65
CA GLU A 232 24.15 -5.52 11.16
C GLU A 232 24.05 -5.08 9.69
N VAL A 233 24.65 -3.93 9.39
CA VAL A 233 24.70 -3.39 8.03
C VAL A 233 26.12 -3.47 7.48
N LYS A 234 26.24 -3.84 6.20
CA LYS A 234 27.51 -3.82 5.49
C LYS A 234 27.78 -2.38 5.04
N GLY A 235 28.92 -1.79 5.43
CA GLY A 235 29.27 -0.40 5.11
C GLY A 235 29.68 0.45 6.32
N SER A 236 29.75 1.78 6.17
CA SER A 236 30.19 2.71 7.22
C SER A 236 29.08 3.14 8.19
N MET A 237 27.82 2.93 7.83
CA MET A 237 26.67 3.33 8.67
C MET A 237 26.56 2.45 9.93
N PRO A 238 26.10 2.99 11.08
CA PRO A 238 25.85 2.19 12.28
C PRO A 238 24.87 1.04 12.04
N ASN A 239 24.83 0.06 12.94
CA ASN A 239 23.84 -1.01 12.93
C ASN A 239 22.43 -0.45 13.16
N VAL A 240 21.44 -1.14 12.58
CA VAL A 240 20.04 -0.78 12.72
C VAL A 240 19.46 -1.49 13.93
N VAL A 241 18.74 -0.76 14.77
CA VAL A 241 18.03 -1.34 15.92
C VAL A 241 16.53 -1.26 15.66
N TYR A 242 15.86 -2.40 15.82
CA TYR A 242 14.41 -2.50 15.86
C TYR A 242 13.98 -2.87 17.27
N PRO A 243 13.32 -1.96 18.01
CA PRO A 243 12.84 -2.27 19.34
C PRO A 243 11.39 -2.76 19.30
N HIS A 244 11.13 -3.99 19.74
CA HIS A 244 9.76 -4.52 19.76
C HIS A 244 8.86 -3.70 20.68
N LYS A 245 9.36 -3.24 21.84
CA LYS A 245 8.56 -2.56 22.87
C LYS A 245 7.70 -1.43 22.30
N GLN A 246 8.31 -0.47 21.61
CA GLN A 246 7.61 0.68 21.05
C GLN A 246 6.67 0.32 19.90
N HIS A 247 6.86 -0.84 19.27
CA HIS A 247 5.96 -1.34 18.24
C HIS A 247 4.79 -2.12 18.85
N THR A 248 5.04 -2.96 19.85
CA THR A 248 4.04 -3.81 20.52
C THR A 248 3.21 -3.06 21.58
N GLN A 249 3.62 -1.85 21.95
CA GLN A 249 2.83 -0.98 22.84
C GLN A 249 1.52 -0.50 22.21
N TRP A 250 1.42 -0.53 20.89
CA TRP A 250 0.21 -0.09 20.17
C TRP A 250 -0.20 -1.04 19.03
N LEU A 251 0.70 -1.92 18.57
CA LEU A 251 0.43 -2.87 17.49
C LEU A 251 0.41 -4.29 18.02
N ASP A 252 -0.42 -5.12 17.39
CA ASP A 252 -0.45 -6.54 17.64
C ASP A 252 0.63 -7.29 16.81
N CYS A 253 1.01 -8.48 17.26
CA CYS A 253 1.98 -9.33 16.56
C CYS A 253 1.56 -9.62 15.11
N SER A 254 0.26 -9.77 14.86
CA SER A 254 -0.32 -10.04 13.54
C SER A 254 -0.14 -8.89 12.55
N ASN A 255 0.07 -7.66 13.02
CA ASN A 255 0.35 -6.53 12.13
C ASN A 255 1.68 -6.69 11.39
N CYS A 256 2.59 -7.52 11.91
CA CYS A 256 3.95 -7.71 11.40
C CYS A 256 4.20 -9.13 10.90
N HIS A 257 3.74 -10.14 11.64
CA HIS A 257 4.05 -11.55 11.39
C HIS A 257 2.84 -12.32 10.86
N PRO A 258 3.05 -13.28 9.94
CA PRO A 258 4.30 -13.59 9.22
C PRO A 258 4.49 -12.76 7.93
N ALA A 259 3.49 -11.94 7.57
CA ALA A 259 3.40 -11.35 6.23
C ALA A 259 4.54 -10.37 5.91
N ILE A 260 4.87 -9.47 6.84
CA ILE A 260 5.95 -8.49 6.65
C ILE A 260 7.28 -9.09 7.05
N PHE A 261 7.31 -9.75 8.21
CA PHE A 261 8.49 -10.38 8.79
C PHE A 261 8.18 -11.83 9.14
N ILE A 262 9.13 -12.73 8.89
CA ILE A 262 9.07 -14.10 9.37
C ILE A 262 9.71 -14.12 10.77
N PRO A 263 9.06 -14.66 11.81
CA PRO A 263 9.61 -14.68 13.18
C PRO A 263 10.71 -15.75 13.33
N GLN A 264 11.72 -15.68 12.46
CA GLN A 264 12.83 -16.61 12.39
C GLN A 264 14.13 -15.84 12.09
N LYS A 265 15.19 -16.15 12.84
CA LYS A 265 16.51 -15.54 12.67
C LYS A 265 17.02 -15.79 11.25
N GLY A 266 17.46 -14.73 10.58
CA GLY A 266 18.04 -14.82 9.22
C GLY A 266 17.03 -14.97 8.07
N ALA A 267 15.75 -15.26 8.35
CA ALA A 267 14.73 -15.45 7.30
C ALA A 267 14.34 -14.14 6.59
N ASN A 268 14.59 -12.98 7.22
CA ASN A 268 14.22 -11.68 6.68
C ASN A 268 15.38 -11.00 5.94
N GLN A 269 15.26 -10.94 4.62
CA GLN A 269 16.12 -10.11 3.78
C GLN A 269 15.55 -8.69 3.71
N ILE A 270 16.27 -7.72 4.25
CA ILE A 270 15.89 -6.31 4.29
C ILE A 270 17.00 -5.52 3.60
N SER A 271 16.61 -4.63 2.69
CA SER A 271 17.52 -3.70 2.01
C SER A 271 16.92 -2.30 2.01
N MET A 272 17.75 -1.27 1.90
CA MET A 272 17.25 0.10 1.75
C MET A 272 16.35 0.25 0.52
N ALA A 273 16.66 -0.46 -0.58
CA ALA A 273 15.80 -0.47 -1.76
C ALA A 273 14.40 -1.03 -1.45
N ALA A 274 14.30 -2.15 -0.72
CA ALA A 274 13.01 -2.71 -0.31
C ALA A 274 12.23 -1.75 0.59
N ILE A 275 12.91 -1.07 1.52
CA ILE A 275 12.30 -0.06 2.39
C ILE A 275 11.73 1.11 1.58
N LEU A 276 12.51 1.65 0.64
CA LEU A 276 12.04 2.74 -0.23
C LEU A 276 10.88 2.33 -1.15
N LEU A 277 10.78 1.04 -1.48
CA LEU A 277 9.65 0.47 -2.22
C LEU A 277 8.43 0.15 -1.34
N GLY A 278 8.45 0.52 -0.06
CA GLY A 278 7.34 0.31 0.86
C GLY A 278 7.22 -1.12 1.38
N GLN A 279 8.30 -1.91 1.34
CA GLN A 279 8.36 -3.26 1.88
C GLN A 279 9.13 -3.28 3.21
N LYS A 280 8.94 -4.35 4.00
CA LYS A 280 9.62 -4.53 5.30
C LYS A 280 9.35 -3.31 6.20
N CYS A 281 10.39 -2.64 6.70
CA CYS A 281 10.24 -1.43 7.52
C CYS A 281 9.49 -0.31 6.76
N GLY A 282 9.58 -0.26 5.42
CA GLY A 282 8.90 0.71 4.58
C GLY A 282 7.38 0.55 4.51
N VAL A 283 6.81 -0.54 5.02
CA VAL A 283 5.35 -0.67 5.15
C VAL A 283 4.80 0.43 6.07
N CYS A 284 5.57 0.78 7.11
CA CYS A 284 5.18 1.75 8.13
C CYS A 284 5.98 3.06 8.05
N HIS A 285 7.31 3.00 7.92
CA HIS A 285 8.16 4.20 7.91
C HIS A 285 7.94 5.03 6.64
N GLY A 286 7.63 6.32 6.81
CA GLY A 286 7.26 7.23 5.72
C GLY A 286 5.76 7.28 5.39
N LYS A 287 4.94 6.46 6.06
CA LYS A 287 3.47 6.52 5.98
C LYS A 287 2.84 6.78 7.34
N VAL A 288 3.08 5.88 8.29
CA VAL A 288 2.51 5.93 9.65
C VAL A 288 3.55 6.27 10.70
N ALA A 289 4.83 6.01 10.43
CA ALA A 289 5.96 6.36 11.27
C ALA A 289 6.87 7.40 10.60
N PHE A 290 7.89 7.85 11.35
CA PHE A 290 8.85 8.86 10.89
C PHE A 290 9.44 8.54 9.51
N PRO A 291 9.81 9.57 8.72
CA PRO A 291 10.26 9.38 7.36
C PRO A 291 11.63 8.69 7.30
N VAL A 292 11.82 7.90 6.26
CA VAL A 292 13.06 7.13 5.99
C VAL A 292 14.30 8.00 5.75
N SER A 293 14.13 9.31 5.58
CA SER A 293 15.23 10.28 5.50
C SER A 293 15.94 10.51 6.84
N GLU A 294 15.34 10.13 7.97
CA GLU A 294 15.96 10.26 9.30
C GLU A 294 16.87 9.06 9.60
N CYS A 295 17.97 8.93 8.84
CA CYS A 295 18.86 7.76 8.87
C CYS A 295 19.27 7.32 10.28
N ARG A 296 19.57 8.27 11.18
CA ARG A 296 20.07 8.01 12.54
C ARG A 296 19.02 7.41 13.49
N ARG A 297 17.73 7.50 13.17
CA ARG A 297 16.69 6.87 13.99
C ARG A 297 16.68 5.36 13.84
N CYS A 298 16.99 4.87 12.64
CA CYS A 298 17.17 3.45 12.38
C CYS A 298 18.60 3.03 12.74
N HIS A 299 19.61 3.74 12.22
CA HIS A 299 21.03 3.47 12.42
C HIS A 299 21.54 4.03 13.76
N SER A 300 21.02 3.49 14.86
CA SER A 300 21.20 4.01 16.21
C SER A 300 22.29 3.28 17.02
N GLN A 301 22.66 2.05 16.64
CA GLN A 301 23.70 1.31 17.37
C GLN A 301 25.04 1.40 16.65
N LYS A 302 26.03 2.00 17.33
CA LYS A 302 27.42 2.06 16.83
C LYS A 302 27.96 0.64 16.58
N LYS A 303 28.79 0.50 15.55
CA LYS A 303 29.50 -0.75 15.31
C LYS A 303 30.53 -0.99 16.40
N SER A 304 30.68 -2.24 16.83
CA SER A 304 31.78 -2.61 17.73
C SER A 304 33.11 -2.49 16.97
N SER A 305 34.15 -2.00 17.64
CA SER A 305 35.47 -1.72 17.06
C SER A 305 36.21 -2.95 16.52
N LYS A 306 35.75 -4.17 16.82
CA LYS A 306 36.40 -5.42 16.41
C LYS A 306 36.23 -5.78 14.93
N THR A 307 35.33 -5.11 14.19
CA THR A 307 35.05 -5.44 12.78
C THR A 307 35.64 -4.42 11.79
N ALA A 308 36.43 -3.43 12.26
CA ALA A 308 37.02 -2.38 11.41
C ALA A 308 38.42 -2.71 10.84
N LYS A 309 38.95 -3.92 11.11
CA LYS A 309 40.18 -4.44 10.50
C LYS A 309 39.90 -5.77 9.80
N LYS A 310 39.49 -5.70 8.53
CA LYS A 310 39.90 -6.65 7.47
C LYS A 310 39.44 -6.15 6.11
#